data_AF-A0A2N6KDT8-F1
#
_entry.id   AF-A0A2N6KDT8-F1
#
_cell.length_a   1.000
_cell.length_b   1.000
_cell.length_c   1.000
_cell.angle_alpha   90.00
_cell.angle_beta   90.00
_cell.angle_gamma   90.00
#
_symmetry.space_group_name_H-M   'P 1'
#
loop_
_entity.id
_entity.type
_entity.pdbx_description
1 polymer ?
#
loop_
_entity_poly.entity_id
_entity_poly.type
_entity_poly.pdbx_seq_one_letter_code
_entity_poly.pdbx_strand_id
1 'polypeptide(L)'
;MSYVNRPTGEVINEPVAVPPVVDYHDRVRWGPIISGLLVAIATQLILSAIIAALGAGSIEASDRPRTITPNVAGNVGIWSTIALLISLFTGGWVTTRACGPMNRNTALLNGAILWATTLAVSSWLLASGVTGAFGVAASNAGEVINQLQQQGGVNVPQTTPTAQQAREIAANLRSGLWWFVFGSLLGLIAAMIGAAVGARSPRTQANYR
;
A
#
# COMPACT_ATOMS: atom_id res chain seq x y z
N MET A 1 -60.88 3.63 -54.95
CA MET A 1 -60.13 2.70 -54.07
C MET A 1 -58.86 2.30 -54.79
N SER A 2 -57.74 2.97 -54.52
CA SER A 2 -56.46 2.66 -55.14
C SER A 2 -55.67 1.71 -54.24
N TYR A 3 -55.42 0.50 -54.71
CA TYR A 3 -54.52 -0.44 -54.06
C TYR A 3 -53.09 0.07 -54.19
N VAL A 4 -52.49 0.50 -53.08
CA VAL A 4 -51.06 0.80 -53.01
C VAL A 4 -50.32 -0.53 -53.03
N ASN A 5 -49.66 -0.82 -54.15
CA ASN A 5 -48.77 -1.96 -54.29
C ASN A 5 -47.55 -1.70 -53.40
N ARG A 6 -47.52 -2.28 -52.20
CA ARG A 6 -46.33 -2.26 -51.35
C ARG A 6 -45.30 -3.21 -51.96
N PRO A 7 -44.09 -2.78 -52.32
CA PRO A 7 -43.08 -3.69 -52.85
C PRO A 7 -42.82 -4.79 -51.83
N THR A 8 -43.02 -6.05 -52.22
CA THR A 8 -42.86 -7.27 -51.41
C THR A 8 -41.40 -7.57 -51.01
N GLY A 9 -40.55 -6.54 -50.93
CA GLY A 9 -39.12 -6.62 -50.66
C GLY A 9 -38.64 -5.67 -49.56
N GLU A 10 -39.54 -4.92 -48.90
CA GLU A 10 -39.16 -4.19 -47.68
C GLU A 10 -39.08 -5.19 -46.52
N VAL A 11 -37.97 -5.90 -46.47
CA VAL A 11 -37.57 -6.68 -45.29
C VAL A 11 -37.30 -5.65 -44.21
N ILE A 12 -38.24 -5.50 -43.28
CA ILE A 12 -38.04 -4.75 -42.05
C ILE A 12 -36.95 -5.53 -41.31
N ASN A 13 -35.69 -5.14 -41.48
CA ASN A 13 -34.63 -5.56 -40.59
C ASN A 13 -34.92 -4.88 -39.26
N GLU A 14 -35.79 -5.50 -38.45
CA GLU A 14 -35.83 -5.19 -37.03
C GLU A 14 -34.39 -5.33 -36.54
N PRO A 15 -33.74 -4.26 -36.06
CA PRO A 15 -32.42 -4.40 -35.49
C PRO A 15 -32.59 -5.40 -34.36
N VAL A 16 -32.04 -6.61 -34.55
CA VAL A 16 -32.01 -7.64 -33.51
C VAL A 16 -31.46 -6.94 -32.28
N ALA A 17 -32.32 -6.71 -31.29
CA ALA A 17 -31.94 -6.08 -30.05
C ALA A 17 -31.00 -7.07 -29.37
N VAL A 18 -29.71 -6.98 -29.67
CA VAL A 18 -28.68 -7.74 -28.98
C VAL A 18 -28.79 -7.28 -27.53
N PRO A 19 -29.23 -8.13 -26.60
CA PRO A 19 -29.28 -7.73 -25.20
C PRO A 19 -27.87 -7.25 -24.85
N PRO A 20 -27.73 -6.09 -24.16
CA PRO A 20 -26.41 -5.61 -23.80
C PRO A 20 -25.71 -6.74 -23.06
N VAL A 21 -24.58 -7.20 -23.61
CA VAL A 21 -23.71 -8.14 -22.90
C VAL A 21 -23.33 -7.40 -21.62
N VAL A 22 -23.85 -7.87 -20.49
CA VAL A 22 -23.45 -7.35 -19.19
C VAL A 22 -22.02 -7.83 -19.01
N ASP A 23 -21.06 -7.01 -19.42
CA ASP A 23 -19.66 -7.25 -19.14
C ASP A 23 -19.48 -7.21 -17.63
N TYR A 24 -19.44 -8.38 -17.02
CA TYR A 24 -19.00 -8.55 -15.64
C TYR A 24 -17.51 -8.20 -15.58
N HIS A 25 -17.22 -6.92 -15.36
CA HIS A 25 -15.88 -6.51 -15.02
C HIS A 25 -15.63 -6.78 -13.53
N ASP A 26 -14.64 -7.63 -13.26
CA ASP A 26 -14.11 -7.79 -11.91
C ASP A 26 -13.73 -6.42 -11.35
N ARG A 27 -14.27 -6.13 -10.16
CA ARG A 27 -13.98 -4.89 -9.44
C ARG A 27 -12.55 -4.85 -8.92
N VAL A 28 -11.94 -6.01 -8.72
CA VAL A 28 -10.58 -6.17 -8.19
C VAL A 28 -9.70 -6.74 -9.29
N ARG A 29 -8.65 -6.02 -9.68
CA ARG A 29 -7.72 -6.45 -10.73
C ARG A 29 -6.35 -6.77 -10.13
N TRP A 30 -6.03 -8.07 -10.03
CA TRP A 30 -4.81 -8.54 -9.38
C TRP A 30 -3.52 -8.11 -10.09
N GLY A 31 -3.45 -8.12 -11.43
CA GLY A 31 -2.25 -7.70 -12.16
C GLY A 31 -1.78 -6.27 -11.79
N PRO A 32 -2.67 -5.27 -11.87
CA PRO A 32 -2.39 -3.90 -11.42
C PRO A 32 -2.05 -3.77 -9.93
N ILE A 33 -2.65 -4.59 -9.05
CA ILE A 33 -2.31 -4.60 -7.61
C ILE A 33 -0.86 -5.04 -7.41
N ILE A 34 -0.42 -6.10 -8.09
CA ILE A 34 0.98 -6.56 -8.02
C ILE A 34 1.95 -5.52 -8.57
N SER A 35 1.60 -4.86 -9.68
CA SER A 35 2.42 -3.76 -10.22
C SER A 35 2.57 -2.60 -9.23
N GLY A 36 1.47 -2.16 -8.62
CA GLY A 36 1.50 -1.11 -7.60
C GLY A 36 2.27 -1.52 -6.34
N LEU A 37 2.19 -2.80 -5.94
CA LEU A 37 2.96 -3.33 -4.82
C LEU A 37 4.46 -3.25 -5.07
N LEU A 38 4.91 -3.66 -6.27
CA LEU A 38 6.32 -3.57 -6.64
C LEU A 38 6.82 -2.12 -6.68
N VAL A 39 6.01 -1.19 -7.19
CA VAL A 39 6.36 0.24 -7.18
C VAL A 39 6.43 0.77 -5.75
N ALA A 40 5.46 0.44 -4.89
CA ALA A 40 5.50 0.83 -3.48
C ALA A 40 6.79 0.35 -2.80
N ILE A 41 7.17 -0.92 -2.99
CA ILE A 41 8.41 -1.48 -2.45
C ILE A 41 9.63 -0.73 -2.99
N ALA A 42 9.71 -0.50 -4.31
CA ALA A 42 10.83 0.22 -4.91
C ALA A 42 10.96 1.66 -4.38
N THR A 43 9.85 2.40 -4.32
CA THR A 43 9.80 3.75 -3.75
C THR A 43 10.21 3.76 -2.28
N GLN A 44 9.76 2.76 -1.51
CA GLN A 44 10.12 2.63 -0.10
C GLN A 44 11.62 2.41 0.09
N LEU A 45 12.24 1.55 -0.72
CA LEU A 45 13.68 1.26 -0.65
C LEU A 45 14.52 2.50 -0.97
N ILE A 46 14.13 3.26 -2.01
CA ILE A 46 14.82 4.49 -2.39
C ILE A 46 14.72 5.54 -1.28
N LEU A 47 13.52 5.81 -0.77
CA LEU A 47 13.31 6.78 0.32
C LEU A 47 14.04 6.35 1.60
N SER A 48 14.03 5.06 1.90
CA SER A 48 14.75 4.49 3.05
C SER A 48 16.25 4.70 2.94
N ALA A 49 16.84 4.49 1.75
CA ALA A 49 18.25 4.73 1.50
C ALA A 49 18.60 6.23 1.65
N ILE A 50 17.74 7.13 1.18
CA ILE A 50 17.92 8.58 1.33
C ILE A 50 17.90 8.98 2.82
N ILE A 51 16.91 8.52 3.59
CA ILE A 51 16.81 8.81 5.02
C ILE A 51 18.04 8.28 5.77
N ALA A 52 18.46 7.04 5.47
CA ALA A 52 19.64 6.44 6.06
C ALA A 52 20.92 7.24 5.73
N ALA A 53 21.08 7.68 4.48
CA ALA A 53 22.21 8.51 4.06
C ALA A 53 22.23 9.87 4.76
N LEU A 54 21.08 10.53 4.89
CA LEU A 54 20.96 11.80 5.62
C LEU A 54 21.23 11.61 7.13
N GLY A 55 20.73 10.52 7.70
CA GLY A 55 21.00 10.14 9.09
C GLY A 55 22.50 9.90 9.33
N ALA A 56 23.15 9.13 8.46
CA ALA A 56 24.59 8.89 8.51
C ALA A 56 25.40 10.19 8.38
N GLY A 57 25.07 11.05 7.42
CA GLY A 57 25.73 12.35 7.23
C GLY A 57 25.59 13.28 8.45
N SER A 58 24.47 13.22 9.18
CA SER A 58 24.30 13.99 10.43
C SER A 58 25.22 13.51 11.56
N ILE A 59 25.56 12.21 11.57
CA ILE A 59 26.49 11.62 12.52
C ILE A 59 27.94 11.96 12.10
N GLU A 60 28.25 11.86 10.80
CA GLU A 60 29.54 12.23 10.23
C GLU A 60 29.90 13.69 10.51
N ALA A 61 28.94 14.62 10.32
CA ALA A 61 29.15 16.05 10.55
C ALA A 61 29.21 16.46 12.03
N SER A 62 29.05 15.51 12.95
CA SER A 62 29.08 15.77 14.39
C SER A 62 30.50 15.55 14.94
N ASP A 63 31.26 16.63 15.15
CA ASP A 63 32.61 16.64 15.77
C ASP A 63 32.64 16.23 17.27
N ARG A 64 31.69 15.40 17.73
CA ARG A 64 31.61 14.94 19.13
C ARG A 64 31.39 13.43 19.20
N PRO A 65 32.09 12.71 20.09
CA PRO A 65 31.75 11.32 20.40
C PRO A 65 30.35 11.28 21.01
N ARG A 66 29.35 10.79 20.27
CA ARG A 66 28.00 10.56 20.77
C ARG A 66 27.46 9.23 20.28
N THR A 67 26.79 8.52 21.18
CA THR A 67 25.76 7.53 20.83
C THR A 67 24.62 8.26 20.09
N ILE A 68 23.92 7.58 19.18
CA ILE A 68 22.77 8.09 18.41
C ILE A 68 21.91 8.98 19.31
N THR A 69 21.94 10.30 19.08
CA THR A 69 21.27 11.27 19.95
C THR A 69 19.75 11.08 19.81
N PRO A 70 18.94 11.19 20.89
CA PRO A 70 17.48 11.02 20.83
C PRO A 70 16.79 11.87 19.75
N ASN A 71 17.29 13.09 19.48
CA ASN A 71 16.77 13.96 18.41
C ASN A 71 17.03 13.42 16.99
N VAL A 72 18.10 12.65 16.77
CA VAL A 72 18.39 12.05 15.46
C VAL A 72 17.52 10.82 15.25
N ALA A 73 17.35 9.98 16.29
CA ALA A 73 16.47 8.81 16.24
C ALA A 73 14.99 9.18 16.05
N GLY A 74 14.48 10.19 16.77
CA GLY A 74 13.10 10.66 16.64
C GLY A 74 12.81 11.27 15.26
N ASN A 75 13.79 11.95 14.66
CA ASN A 75 13.65 12.45 13.29
C ASN A 75 13.55 11.30 12.29
N VAL A 76 14.36 10.25 12.43
CA VAL A 76 14.33 9.08 11.53
C VAL A 76 12.96 8.38 11.56
N GLY A 77 12.35 8.18 12.74
CA GLY A 77 11.03 7.54 12.84
C GLY A 77 9.90 8.31 12.13
N ILE A 78 9.87 9.63 12.29
CA ILE A 78 8.88 10.48 11.63
C ILE A 78 9.08 10.50 10.11
N TRP A 79 10.31 10.72 9.65
CA TRP A 79 10.63 10.72 8.21
C TRP A 79 10.35 9.37 7.55
N SER A 80 10.56 8.28 8.28
CA SER A 80 10.27 6.92 7.82
C SER A 80 8.78 6.66 7.67
N THR A 81 7.97 7.19 8.60
CA THR A 81 6.51 7.15 8.50
C THR A 81 6.06 7.94 7.27
N ILE A 82 6.60 9.13 7.03
CA ILE A 82 6.31 9.93 5.84
C ILE A 82 6.68 9.18 4.56
N ALA A 83 7.85 8.54 4.52
CA ALA A 83 8.28 7.74 3.37
C ALA A 83 7.33 6.58 3.07
N LEU A 84 6.86 5.89 4.11
CA LEU A 84 5.87 4.81 3.97
C LEU A 84 4.54 5.33 3.39
N LEU A 85 4.07 6.49 3.84
CA LEU A 85 2.86 7.10 3.29
C LEU A 85 3.03 7.47 1.81
N ILE A 86 4.18 8.03 1.42
CA ILE A 86 4.50 8.37 0.03
C ILE A 86 4.57 7.10 -0.83
N SER A 87 5.20 6.04 -0.32
CA SER A 87 5.29 4.74 -0.98
C SER A 87 3.90 4.14 -1.25
N LEU A 88 3.04 4.06 -0.23
CA LEU A 88 1.69 3.51 -0.36
C LEU A 88 0.81 4.37 -1.27
N PHE A 89 0.94 5.70 -1.20
CA PHE A 89 0.27 6.61 -2.12
C PHE A 89 0.68 6.32 -3.57
N THR A 90 1.98 6.21 -3.84
CA THR A 90 2.50 5.96 -5.19
C THR A 90 2.09 4.57 -5.70
N GLY A 91 2.09 3.56 -4.83
CA GLY A 91 1.57 2.23 -5.15
C GLY A 91 0.09 2.25 -5.53
N GLY A 92 -0.75 2.91 -4.72
CA GLY A 92 -2.19 3.04 -4.97
C GLY A 92 -2.48 3.76 -6.29
N TRP A 93 -1.72 4.83 -6.55
CA TRP A 93 -1.76 5.54 -7.83
C TRP A 93 -1.45 4.61 -9.00
N VAL A 94 -0.36 3.84 -8.93
CA VAL A 94 0.04 2.93 -10.02
C VAL A 94 -0.98 1.82 -10.22
N THR A 95 -1.51 1.23 -9.14
CA THR A 95 -2.55 0.18 -9.22
C THR A 95 -3.76 0.64 -10.01
N THR A 96 -4.25 1.86 -9.76
CA THR A 96 -5.45 2.36 -10.45
C THR A 96 -5.15 2.91 -11.84
N ARG A 97 -3.94 3.44 -12.08
CA ARG A 97 -3.50 3.85 -13.42
C ARG A 97 -3.28 2.68 -14.38
N ALA A 98 -2.84 1.54 -13.87
CA ALA A 98 -2.65 0.32 -14.65
C ALA A 98 -3.98 -0.41 -14.93
N CYS A 99 -5.06 -0.01 -14.26
CA CYS A 99 -6.41 -0.49 -14.55
C CYS A 99 -7.07 0.32 -15.68
N GLY A 100 -8.07 -0.29 -16.33
CA GLY A 100 -8.98 0.41 -17.22
C GLY A 100 -9.86 1.43 -16.47
N PRO A 101 -10.67 2.23 -17.19
CA PRO A 101 -11.55 3.22 -16.58
C PRO A 101 -12.42 2.59 -15.49
N MET A 102 -12.45 3.20 -14.31
CA MET A 102 -13.21 2.69 -13.16
C MET A 102 -13.81 3.83 -12.35
N ASN A 103 -14.91 3.53 -11.65
CA ASN A 103 -15.53 4.50 -10.75
C ASN A 103 -14.69 4.69 -9.46
N ARG A 104 -14.95 5.78 -8.74
CA ARG A 104 -14.18 6.15 -7.54
C ARG A 104 -14.24 5.10 -6.43
N ASN A 105 -15.39 4.44 -6.25
CA ASN A 105 -15.54 3.40 -5.23
C ASN A 105 -14.68 2.16 -5.54
N THR A 106 -14.60 1.77 -6.82
CA THR A 106 -13.74 0.67 -7.27
C THR A 106 -12.27 1.04 -7.13
N ALA A 107 -11.91 2.30 -7.39
CA ALA A 107 -10.55 2.78 -7.16
C ALA A 107 -10.13 2.69 -5.70
N LEU A 108 -10.97 3.20 -4.79
CA LEU A 108 -10.74 3.10 -3.35
C LEU A 108 -10.60 1.65 -2.89
N LEU A 109 -11.44 0.74 -3.40
CA LEU A 109 -11.36 -0.69 -3.11
C LEU A 109 -10.01 -1.28 -3.55
N ASN A 110 -9.53 -1.00 -4.77
CA ASN A 110 -8.24 -1.51 -5.23
C ASN A 110 -7.07 -0.93 -4.43
N GLY A 111 -7.15 0.33 -3.99
CA GLY A 111 -6.18 0.93 -3.07
C GLY A 111 -6.16 0.26 -1.69
N ALA A 112 -7.34 -0.05 -1.13
CA ALA A 112 -7.45 -0.78 0.13
C ALA A 112 -6.92 -2.22 0.02
N ILE A 113 -7.18 -2.91 -1.10
CA ILE A 113 -6.67 -4.27 -1.32
C ILE A 113 -5.16 -4.26 -1.51
N LEU A 114 -4.60 -3.26 -2.20
CA LEU A 114 -3.16 -3.07 -2.28
C LEU A 114 -2.56 -2.93 -0.86
N TRP A 115 -3.11 -2.05 -0.03
CA TRP A 115 -2.68 -1.91 1.35
C TRP A 115 -2.76 -3.23 2.14
N ALA A 116 -3.88 -3.95 2.04
CA ALA A 116 -4.02 -5.25 2.70
C ALA A 116 -2.99 -6.27 2.19
N THR A 117 -2.68 -6.25 0.89
CA THR A 117 -1.66 -7.10 0.27
C THR A 117 -0.28 -6.75 0.79
N THR A 118 0.05 -5.46 0.96
CA THR A 118 1.34 -5.05 1.57
C THR A 118 1.48 -5.64 2.98
N LEU A 119 0.43 -5.55 3.81
CA LEU A 119 0.45 -6.13 5.16
C LEU A 119 0.56 -7.65 5.16
N ALA A 120 -0.15 -8.34 4.27
CA ALA A 120 -0.10 -9.78 4.14
C ALA A 120 1.32 -10.26 3.73
N VAL A 121 1.93 -9.60 2.74
CA VAL A 121 3.29 -9.89 2.30
C VAL A 121 4.30 -9.59 3.41
N SER A 122 4.18 -8.45 4.09
CA SER A 122 5.05 -8.12 5.21
C SER A 122 4.94 -9.12 6.36
N SER A 123 3.71 -9.53 6.72
CA SER A 123 3.47 -10.55 7.75
C SER A 123 4.08 -11.90 7.37
N TRP A 124 3.94 -12.31 6.10
CA TRP A 124 4.53 -13.55 5.61
C TRP A 124 6.07 -13.52 5.62
N LEU A 125 6.68 -12.39 5.24
CA LEU A 125 8.14 -12.23 5.29
C LEU A 125 8.68 -12.24 6.72
N LEU A 126 7.98 -11.58 7.65
CA LEU A 126 8.30 -11.62 9.08
C LEU A 126 8.22 -13.03 9.64
N ALA A 127 7.15 -13.78 9.32
CA ALA A 127 7.00 -15.17 9.74
C ALA A 127 8.07 -16.09 9.12
N SER A 128 8.55 -15.77 7.92
CA SER A 128 9.58 -16.54 7.21
C SER A 128 11.01 -16.22 7.68
N GLY A 129 11.20 -15.27 8.61
CA GLY A 129 12.52 -14.88 9.10
C GLY A 129 13.40 -14.17 8.07
N VAL A 130 12.82 -13.68 6.96
CA VAL A 130 13.55 -12.96 5.92
C VAL A 130 13.80 -11.53 6.40
N THR A 131 14.95 -11.29 7.03
CA THR A 131 15.35 -9.99 7.59
C THR A 131 16.35 -9.21 6.73
N GLY A 132 16.95 -9.82 5.70
CA GLY A 132 17.87 -9.14 4.77
C GLY A 132 17.18 -8.05 3.94
N ALA A 133 17.95 -7.10 3.37
CA ALA A 133 17.58 -5.96 2.49
C ALA A 133 16.31 -5.13 2.84
N PHE A 134 15.16 -5.78 2.99
CA PHE A 134 13.96 -5.29 3.68
C PHE A 134 14.22 -4.87 5.14
N GLY A 135 15.26 -5.40 5.80
CA GLY A 135 15.70 -4.97 7.13
C GLY A 135 16.05 -3.47 7.24
N VAL A 136 16.47 -2.84 6.14
CA VAL A 136 16.81 -1.40 6.09
C VAL A 136 15.54 -0.53 5.93
N ALA A 137 14.53 -1.03 5.23
CA ALA A 137 13.21 -0.40 5.23
C ALA A 137 12.45 -0.64 6.56
N ALA A 138 12.74 -1.76 7.23
CA ALA A 138 12.21 -2.13 8.54
C ALA A 138 12.88 -1.35 9.69
N SER A 139 14.20 -1.09 9.63
CA SER A 139 14.92 -0.28 10.63
C SER A 139 14.43 1.17 10.70
N ASN A 140 13.77 1.63 9.65
CA ASN A 140 13.14 2.94 9.53
C ASN A 140 11.76 2.98 10.23
N ALA A 141 11.02 1.86 10.25
CA ALA A 141 9.93 1.62 11.20
C ALA A 141 10.46 1.25 12.61
N GLY A 142 11.67 1.74 12.93
CA GLY A 142 12.58 1.21 13.94
C GLY A 142 12.09 1.26 15.37
N GLU A 143 11.07 2.03 15.73
CA GLU A 143 10.57 2.01 17.11
C GLU A 143 9.67 0.81 17.39
N VAL A 144 8.88 0.38 16.41
CA VAL A 144 8.06 -0.83 16.53
C VAL A 144 8.93 -2.07 16.31
N ILE A 145 9.91 -1.99 15.40
CA ILE A 145 10.73 -3.13 15.01
C ILE A 145 11.93 -3.33 15.95
N ASN A 146 12.55 -2.30 16.55
CA ASN A 146 13.64 -2.53 17.52
C ASN A 146 13.16 -3.33 18.75
N GLN A 147 11.88 -3.21 19.13
CA GLN A 147 11.29 -4.00 20.21
C GLN A 147 10.99 -5.44 19.79
N LEU A 148 10.63 -5.67 18.51
CA LEU A 148 10.48 -7.00 17.94
C LEU A 148 11.84 -7.65 17.61
N GLN A 149 12.87 -6.87 17.28
CA GLN A 149 14.22 -7.35 16.95
C GLN A 149 14.99 -7.74 18.21
N GLN A 150 14.66 -7.15 19.37
CA GLN A 150 15.10 -7.64 20.68
C GLN A 150 14.42 -8.96 21.10
N GLN A 151 13.39 -9.44 20.38
CA GLN A 151 12.63 -10.65 20.75
C GLN A 151 12.22 -11.60 19.59
N GLY A 152 12.70 -11.43 18.35
CA GLY A 152 11.96 -11.98 17.21
C GLY A 152 12.76 -12.39 15.96
N GLY A 153 14.06 -12.65 16.07
CA GLY A 153 14.71 -13.63 15.19
C GLY A 153 14.58 -14.99 15.87
N VAL A 154 14.21 -16.05 15.14
CA VAL A 154 13.96 -17.41 15.68
C VAL A 154 15.21 -17.96 16.39
N ASN A 155 15.35 -17.58 17.64
CA ASN A 155 16.14 -18.20 18.67
C ASN A 155 15.37 -17.81 19.93
N VAL A 156 14.70 -18.77 20.56
CA VAL A 156 14.03 -18.54 21.85
C VAL A 156 15.11 -18.75 22.91
N PRO A 157 15.83 -17.73 23.41
CA PRO A 157 16.53 -17.92 24.66
C PRO A 157 15.45 -18.19 25.70
N GLN A 158 15.47 -19.39 26.28
CA GLN A 158 14.76 -19.72 27.51
C GLN A 158 15.37 -18.94 28.69
N THR A 159 15.39 -17.62 28.60
CA THR A 159 15.61 -16.74 29.74
C THR A 159 14.23 -16.37 30.22
N THR A 160 13.75 -17.06 31.25
CA THR A 160 12.52 -16.70 31.97
C THR A 160 12.61 -15.22 32.31
N PRO A 161 11.87 -14.33 31.63
CA PRO A 161 12.04 -12.90 31.82
C PRO A 161 11.69 -12.56 33.26
N THR A 162 12.53 -11.77 33.92
CA THR A 162 12.22 -11.26 35.26
C THR A 162 10.87 -10.52 35.21
N ALA A 163 10.11 -10.49 36.30
CA ALA A 163 8.80 -9.83 36.33
C ALA A 163 8.86 -8.35 35.90
N GLN A 164 10.02 -7.71 36.08
CA GLN A 164 10.29 -6.35 35.64
C GLN A 164 10.55 -6.25 34.12
N GLN A 165 11.39 -7.12 33.56
CA GLN A 165 11.58 -7.20 32.11
C GLN A 165 10.29 -7.55 31.38
N ALA A 166 9.49 -8.48 31.89
CA ALA A 166 8.20 -8.84 31.29
C ALA A 166 7.23 -7.64 31.21
N ARG A 167 7.22 -6.77 32.23
CA ARG A 167 6.42 -5.54 32.23
C ARG A 167 6.93 -4.51 31.23
N GLU A 168 8.25 -4.32 31.15
CA GLU A 168 8.86 -3.39 30.20
C GLU A 168 8.62 -3.83 28.75
N ILE A 169 8.83 -5.11 28.44
CA ILE A 169 8.52 -5.71 27.15
C ILE A 169 7.04 -5.54 26.81
N ALA A 170 6.13 -5.83 27.75
CA ALA A 170 4.69 -5.69 27.52
C ALA A 170 4.27 -4.22 27.31
N ALA A 171 4.86 -3.27 28.04
CA ALA A 171 4.59 -1.84 27.88
C ALA A 171 5.06 -1.33 26.52
N ASN A 172 6.25 -1.76 26.11
CA ASN A 172 6.86 -1.48 24.81
C ASN A 172 6.04 -2.08 23.67
N LEU A 173 5.73 -3.38 23.73
CA LEU A 173 4.89 -4.04 22.74
C LEU A 173 3.52 -3.36 22.63
N ARG A 174 2.89 -3.00 23.75
CA ARG A 174 1.61 -2.29 23.74
C ARG A 174 1.71 -0.96 23.01
N SER A 175 2.73 -0.15 23.29
CA SER A 175 2.90 1.15 22.60
C SER A 175 3.22 0.95 21.11
N GLY A 176 4.06 -0.02 20.77
CA GLY A 176 4.36 -0.40 19.39
C GLY A 176 3.13 -0.89 18.63
N LEU A 177 2.25 -1.68 19.26
CA LEU A 177 0.99 -2.14 18.66
C LEU A 177 0.01 -0.99 18.40
N TRP A 178 -0.10 -0.03 19.32
CA TRP A 178 -0.92 1.17 19.08
C TRP A 178 -0.37 2.00 17.93
N TRP A 179 0.95 2.21 17.88
CA TRP A 179 1.59 2.89 16.76
C TRP A 179 1.42 2.17 15.43
N PHE A 180 1.49 0.84 15.44
CA PHE A 180 1.17 0.04 14.27
C PHE A 180 -0.26 0.27 13.81
N VAL A 181 -1.26 0.26 14.70
CA VAL A 181 -2.66 0.53 14.35
C VAL A 181 -2.82 1.91 13.71
N PHE A 182 -2.28 2.96 14.33
CA PHE A 182 -2.39 4.32 13.80
C PHE A 182 -1.65 4.48 12.47
N GLY A 183 -0.43 3.97 12.37
CA GLY A 183 0.37 4.02 11.15
C GLY A 183 -0.28 3.23 10.01
N SER A 184 -0.89 2.09 10.32
CA SER A 184 -1.57 1.24 9.36
C SER A 184 -2.83 1.91 8.80
N LEU A 185 -3.62 2.59 9.65
CA LEU A 185 -4.77 3.38 9.22
C LEU A 185 -4.37 4.57 8.35
N LEU A 186 -3.29 5.27 8.69
CA LEU A 186 -2.74 6.35 7.85
C LEU A 186 -2.26 5.80 6.51
N GLY A 187 -1.59 4.65 6.50
CA GLY A 187 -1.18 3.96 5.28
C GLY A 187 -2.35 3.57 4.38
N LEU A 188 -3.44 3.07 4.97
CA LEU A 188 -4.68 2.79 4.24
C LEU A 188 -5.24 4.05 3.58
N ILE A 189 -5.31 5.16 4.33
CA ILE A 189 -5.77 6.45 3.80
C ILE A 189 -4.87 6.90 2.64
N ALA A 190 -3.54 6.84 2.81
CA ALA A 190 -2.60 7.22 1.77
C ALA A 190 -2.77 6.39 0.48
N ALA A 191 -2.89 5.06 0.61
CA ALA A 191 -3.14 4.16 -0.51
C ALA A 191 -4.46 4.46 -1.21
N MET A 192 -5.53 4.72 -0.44
CA MET A 192 -6.84 5.09 -0.98
C MET A 192 -6.80 6.44 -1.72
N ILE A 193 -6.11 7.45 -1.18
CA ILE A 193 -5.96 8.74 -1.86
C ILE A 193 -5.17 8.54 -3.16
N GLY A 194 -4.05 7.82 -3.12
CA GLY A 194 -3.26 7.52 -4.31
C GLY A 194 -4.11 6.83 -5.39
N ALA A 195 -4.88 5.83 -4.97
CA ALA A 195 -5.80 5.11 -5.85
C ALA A 195 -6.91 6.01 -6.43
N ALA A 196 -7.50 6.90 -5.61
CA ALA A 196 -8.52 7.82 -6.08
C ALA A 196 -7.95 8.82 -7.11
N VAL A 197 -6.71 9.27 -6.95
CA VAL A 197 -6.05 10.20 -7.88
C VAL A 197 -5.60 9.49 -9.17
N GLY A 198 -5.19 8.23 -9.09
CA GLY A 198 -4.80 7.44 -10.27
C GLY A 198 -5.96 6.99 -11.14
N ALA A 199 -7.19 6.99 -10.62
CA ALA A 199 -8.37 6.50 -11.32
C ALA A 199 -8.82 7.41 -12.47
N ARG A 200 -9.25 6.80 -13.58
CA ARG A 200 -9.87 7.48 -14.72
C ARG A 200 -11.34 7.11 -14.80
N SER A 201 -12.22 8.11 -14.81
CA SER A 201 -13.66 7.88 -14.93
C SER A 201 -14.04 7.30 -16.30
N PRO A 202 -14.92 6.28 -16.37
CA PRO A 202 -15.52 5.86 -17.63
C PRO A 202 -16.27 7.04 -18.26
N ARG A 203 -16.06 7.30 -19.55
CA ARG A 203 -16.86 8.27 -20.28
C ARG A 203 -18.28 7.70 -20.41
N THR A 204 -19.25 8.32 -19.76
CA THR A 204 -20.67 8.05 -19.98
C THR A 204 -20.99 8.43 -21.42
N GLN A 205 -21.13 7.46 -22.31
CA GLN A 205 -21.67 7.65 -23.66
C GLN A 205 -23.19 7.89 -23.55
N ALA A 206 -23.57 9.01 -22.94
CA ALA A 206 -24.94 9.51 -22.98
C ALA A 206 -24.93 10.67 -23.97
N ASN A 207 -25.10 10.38 -25.27
CA ASN A 207 -25.55 11.30 -26.33
C ASN A 207 -25.46 10.61 -27.70
N TYR A 208 -26.30 9.61 -27.94
CA TYR A 208 -26.79 9.25 -29.28
C TYR A 208 -28.19 8.66 -29.09
N ARG A 209 -29.19 9.55 -29.09
CA ARG A 209 -30.59 9.26 -29.39
C ARG A 209 -31.12 10.40 -30.22
#